data_AF-A0AB38FF26-F1
#
_entry.id   AF-A0AB38FF26-F1
#
_cell.length_a   1.000
_cell.length_b   1.000
_cell.length_c   1.000
_cell.angle_alpha   90.00
_cell.angle_beta   90.00
_cell.angle_gamma   90.00
#
_symmetry.space_group_name_H-M   'P 1'
#
loop_
_entity.id
_entity.type
_entity.pdbx_description
1 polymer ?
#
loop_
_entity_poly.entity_id
_entity_poly.type
_entity_poly.pdbx_seq_one_letter_code
_entity_poly.pdbx_strand_id
1 'polypeptide(L)'
;MHAIRNLARVAFGTASVRWSQLGFGRTSSTSTTQDTPRNLFGFKDGTNNIKAEEPGVLDEHVWVASGDDQAWMGGGAYLVARRIRMLIEQWDRTVLGEQERVIGRSKGTGAPLSGKAEFDELDLDSKKGHDPVIDVDAHVRLASAQELGGIQILRRGYNFTDGSDGFGHLDAGLFFIAYCRNPQEQFVPMQLNLSRNDAMNEYIQHVGSAVFACPPGLAEGQYWGQGLFT
;
A
#
# COMPACT_ATOMS: atom_id res chain seq x y z
N MET A 1 -21.75 -0.38 1.15
CA MET A 1 -22.43 0.43 2.18
C MET A 1 -23.33 -0.36 3.13
N HIS A 2 -24.15 -1.32 2.66
CA HIS A 2 -25.07 -2.08 3.53
C HIS A 2 -24.38 -2.74 4.76
N ALA A 3 -23.25 -3.42 4.56
CA ALA A 3 -22.53 -4.10 5.64
C ALA A 3 -22.08 -3.13 6.75
N ILE A 4 -21.36 -2.07 6.38
CA ILE A 4 -20.87 -1.05 7.34
C ILE A 4 -22.03 -0.40 8.11
N ARG A 5 -23.14 -0.10 7.45
CA ARG A 5 -24.34 0.44 8.11
C ARG A 5 -24.92 -0.51 9.15
N ASN A 6 -24.96 -1.81 8.87
CA ASN A 6 -25.46 -2.80 9.83
C ASN A 6 -24.54 -2.91 11.06
N LEU A 7 -23.22 -2.91 10.86
CA LEU A 7 -22.25 -2.91 11.97
C LEU A 7 -22.39 -1.65 12.84
N ALA A 8 -22.47 -0.47 12.23
CA ALA A 8 -22.66 0.79 12.96
C ALA A 8 -23.97 0.81 13.75
N ARG A 9 -25.05 0.21 13.21
CA ARG A 9 -26.33 0.09 13.92
C ARG A 9 -26.21 -0.80 15.15
N VAL A 10 -25.54 -1.95 15.05
CA VAL A 10 -25.37 -2.88 16.17
C VAL A 10 -24.47 -2.28 17.26
N ALA A 11 -23.51 -1.44 16.89
CA ALA A 11 -22.61 -0.76 17.83
C ALA A 11 -23.25 0.39 18.64
N PHE A 12 -24.50 0.77 18.35
CA PHE A 12 -25.16 1.90 19.02
C PHE A 12 -25.20 1.71 20.55
N GLY A 13 -24.82 2.74 21.29
CA GLY A 13 -24.71 2.71 22.76
C GLY A 13 -23.38 2.17 23.29
N THR A 14 -22.56 1.54 22.44
CA THR A 14 -21.25 0.96 22.81
C THR A 14 -20.09 1.66 22.10
N ALA A 15 -20.25 2.04 20.82
CA ALA A 15 -19.24 2.75 20.04
C ALA A 15 -19.88 3.71 19.01
N SER A 16 -19.08 4.64 18.49
CA SER A 16 -19.49 5.61 17.47
C SER A 16 -18.49 5.64 16.31
N VAL A 17 -18.97 5.97 15.10
CA VAL A 17 -18.09 6.15 13.93
C VAL A 17 -17.22 7.39 14.14
N ARG A 18 -15.90 7.19 14.24
CA ARG A 18 -14.93 8.29 14.31
C ARG A 18 -14.65 8.89 12.93
N TRP A 19 -14.51 8.05 11.93
CA TRP A 19 -14.30 8.43 10.53
C TRP A 19 -14.73 7.27 9.63
N SER A 20 -15.00 7.57 8.36
CA SER A 20 -15.26 6.58 7.32
C SER A 20 -14.62 7.05 6.02
N GLN A 21 -13.93 6.16 5.30
CA GLN A 21 -13.41 6.44 3.97
C GLN A 21 -14.10 5.51 2.98
N LEU A 22 -14.70 6.10 1.94
CA LEU A 22 -15.13 5.34 0.78
C LEU A 22 -13.95 5.22 -0.18
N GLY A 23 -13.66 4.00 -0.61
CA GLY A 23 -12.72 3.72 -1.69
C GLY A 23 -13.44 3.08 -2.87
N PHE A 24 -12.98 3.37 -4.08
CA PHE A 24 -13.43 2.75 -5.32
C PHE A 24 -12.21 2.33 -6.13
N GLY A 25 -12.33 1.25 -6.92
CA GLY A 25 -11.22 0.73 -7.72
C GLY A 25 -10.04 0.27 -6.86
N ARG A 26 -9.83 -1.04 -6.78
CA ARG A 26 -8.63 -1.58 -6.11
C ARG A 26 -7.36 -0.97 -6.73
N THR A 27 -6.33 -0.73 -5.94
CA THR A 27 -4.98 -0.32 -6.40
C THR A 27 -3.94 -1.31 -5.89
N SER A 28 -4.28 -2.59 -6.00
CA SER A 28 -3.46 -3.69 -5.54
C SER A 28 -3.85 -4.97 -6.27
N SER A 29 -2.89 -5.87 -6.44
CA SER A 29 -3.09 -7.25 -6.86
C SER A 29 -2.49 -8.18 -5.81
N THR A 30 -3.29 -9.13 -5.31
CA THR A 30 -2.90 -10.10 -4.26
C THR A 30 -2.97 -11.55 -4.75
N SER A 31 -3.14 -11.77 -6.06
CA SER A 31 -3.08 -13.10 -6.68
C SER A 31 -2.55 -12.97 -8.10
N THR A 32 -1.83 -13.98 -8.57
CA THR A 32 -1.31 -14.05 -9.95
C THR A 32 -2.41 -14.13 -11.02
N THR A 33 -3.64 -14.49 -10.63
CA THR A 33 -4.80 -14.56 -11.53
C THR A 33 -5.49 -13.21 -11.75
N GLN A 34 -5.05 -12.16 -11.07
CA GLN A 34 -5.67 -10.83 -11.11
C GLN A 34 -4.88 -9.88 -11.99
N ASP A 35 -5.56 -9.25 -12.96
CA ASP A 35 -5.01 -8.10 -13.68
C ASP A 35 -4.65 -6.98 -12.70
N THR A 36 -3.46 -6.40 -12.88
CA THR A 36 -3.00 -5.27 -12.08
C THR A 36 -3.83 -4.03 -12.40
N PRO A 37 -4.56 -3.47 -11.42
CA PRO A 37 -5.36 -2.27 -11.64
C PRO A 37 -4.48 -1.03 -11.78
N ARG A 38 -5.10 0.11 -12.10
CA ARG A 38 -4.43 1.41 -12.13
C ARG A 38 -4.89 2.33 -11.00
N ASN A 39 -3.98 3.16 -10.50
CA ASN A 39 -4.31 4.25 -9.59
C ASN A 39 -4.65 5.55 -10.34
N LEU A 40 -4.99 6.62 -9.62
CA LEU A 40 -5.37 7.90 -10.22
C LEU A 40 -4.23 8.64 -10.95
N PHE A 41 -2.96 8.32 -10.66
CA PHE A 41 -1.84 8.78 -11.50
C PHE A 41 -1.75 8.04 -12.84
N GLY A 42 -2.56 6.99 -13.02
CA GLY A 42 -2.65 6.20 -14.23
C GLY A 42 -1.63 5.08 -14.33
N PHE A 43 -0.86 4.80 -13.28
CA PHE A 43 0.13 3.72 -13.24
C PHE A 43 -0.49 2.42 -12.76
N LYS A 44 0.04 1.28 -13.24
CA LYS A 44 -0.31 -0.03 -12.69
C LYS A 44 0.14 -0.11 -11.24
N ASP A 45 -0.76 -0.52 -10.34
CA ASP A 45 -0.52 -0.54 -8.91
C ASP A 45 -0.85 -1.90 -8.30
N GLY A 46 0.19 -2.57 -7.78
CA GLY A 46 0.11 -3.92 -7.23
C GLY A 46 0.92 -4.98 -7.99
N THR A 47 1.75 -4.58 -8.97
CA THR A 47 2.64 -5.47 -9.72
C THR A 47 3.55 -6.28 -8.79
N ASN A 48 4.47 -5.61 -8.09
CA ASN A 48 5.32 -6.22 -7.08
C ASN A 48 4.64 -6.09 -5.70
N ASN A 49 3.99 -7.16 -5.27
CA ASN A 49 3.23 -7.26 -4.03
C ASN A 49 3.18 -8.73 -3.62
N ILE A 50 3.07 -9.00 -2.31
CA ILE A 50 2.94 -10.36 -1.81
C ILE A 50 1.66 -11.01 -2.35
N LYS A 51 1.79 -12.17 -2.99
CA LYS A 51 0.67 -12.91 -3.60
C LYS A 51 0.20 -14.03 -2.68
N ALA A 52 -1.08 -14.38 -2.80
CA ALA A 52 -1.69 -15.49 -2.05
C ALA A 52 -1.01 -16.83 -2.32
N GLU A 53 -0.39 -16.96 -3.50
CA GLU A 53 0.34 -18.15 -3.94
C GLU A 53 1.75 -18.26 -3.32
N GLU A 54 2.17 -17.31 -2.48
CA GLU A 54 3.48 -17.25 -1.83
C GLU A 54 3.36 -17.41 -0.29
N PRO A 55 2.94 -18.59 0.22
CA PRO A 55 2.64 -18.79 1.63
C PRO A 55 3.85 -18.52 2.54
N GLY A 56 5.07 -18.87 2.11
CA GLY A 56 6.28 -18.59 2.89
C GLY A 56 6.54 -17.08 3.07
N VAL A 57 6.31 -16.29 2.03
CA VAL A 57 6.46 -14.82 2.07
C VAL A 57 5.37 -14.19 2.95
N LEU A 58 4.15 -14.76 2.92
CA LEU A 58 3.06 -14.35 3.81
C LEU A 58 3.38 -14.65 5.29
N ASP A 59 3.89 -15.84 5.59
CA ASP A 59 4.26 -16.24 6.96
C ASP A 59 5.43 -15.39 7.49
N GLU A 60 6.37 -15.03 6.62
CA GLU A 60 7.51 -14.18 6.98
C GLU A 60 7.09 -12.72 7.22
N HIS A 61 6.30 -12.15 6.30
CA HIS A 61 6.11 -10.69 6.26
C HIS A 61 4.71 -10.20 6.66
N VAL A 62 3.69 -11.06 6.77
CA VAL A 62 2.31 -10.63 7.01
C VAL A 62 1.75 -11.21 8.30
N TRP A 63 1.83 -12.52 8.48
CA TRP A 63 1.19 -13.19 9.62
C TRP A 63 2.06 -13.12 10.87
N VAL A 64 1.48 -12.66 11.98
CA VAL A 64 2.10 -12.72 13.30
C VAL A 64 2.21 -14.16 13.73
N ALA A 65 3.41 -14.62 14.06
CA ALA A 65 3.60 -15.97 14.60
C ALA A 65 3.22 -15.99 16.08
N SER A 66 2.75 -17.15 16.56
CA SER A 66 2.37 -17.32 17.97
C SER A 66 3.50 -17.06 18.96
N GLY A 67 4.76 -17.10 18.51
CA GLY A 67 5.95 -16.84 19.33
C GLY A 67 6.49 -15.42 19.27
N ASP A 68 5.84 -14.49 18.56
CA ASP A 68 6.38 -13.13 18.36
C ASP A 68 6.34 -12.28 19.63
N ASP A 69 5.15 -11.83 20.04
CA ASP A 69 4.99 -10.94 21.20
C ASP A 69 3.71 -11.30 21.94
N GLN A 70 2.56 -11.01 21.31
CA GLN A 70 1.26 -11.15 21.93
C GLN A 70 0.57 -12.43 21.47
N ALA A 71 0.33 -13.38 22.39
CA ALA A 71 -0.26 -14.67 22.07
C ALA A 71 -1.62 -14.56 21.35
N TRP A 72 -2.45 -13.57 21.71
CA TRP A 72 -3.75 -13.32 21.09
C TRP A 72 -3.67 -12.83 19.64
N MET A 73 -2.49 -12.40 19.19
CA MET A 73 -2.22 -11.98 17.81
C MET A 73 -1.68 -13.10 16.92
N GLY A 74 -1.38 -14.29 17.45
CA GLY A 74 -0.90 -15.41 16.61
C GLY A 74 -1.88 -15.74 15.48
N GLY A 75 -1.42 -15.67 14.23
CA GLY A 75 -2.23 -15.81 13.01
C GLY A 75 -2.96 -14.53 12.56
N GLY A 76 -2.74 -13.41 13.26
CA GLY A 76 -3.22 -12.07 12.90
C GLY A 76 -2.21 -11.30 12.05
N ALA A 77 -2.45 -10.00 11.85
CA ALA A 77 -1.56 -9.08 11.15
C ALA A 77 -1.75 -7.65 11.65
N TYR A 78 -0.77 -6.76 11.42
CA TYR A 78 -0.96 -5.33 11.67
C TYR A 78 -1.32 -4.60 10.38
N LEU A 79 -2.34 -3.75 10.46
CA LEU A 79 -2.80 -2.90 9.37
C LEU A 79 -2.32 -1.47 9.59
N VAL A 80 -1.68 -0.90 8.58
CA VAL A 80 -1.42 0.54 8.49
C VAL A 80 -2.31 1.15 7.40
N ALA A 81 -3.12 2.14 7.79
CA ALA A 81 -3.95 2.92 6.88
C ALA A 81 -3.38 4.33 6.73
N ARG A 82 -3.26 4.80 5.48
CA ARG A 82 -2.87 6.18 5.16
C ARG A 82 -3.84 6.76 4.13
N ARG A 83 -4.42 7.91 4.42
CA ARG A 83 -5.13 8.71 3.41
C ARG A 83 -4.09 9.59 2.73
N ILE A 84 -3.79 9.28 1.47
CA ILE A 84 -2.77 9.96 0.68
C ILE A 84 -3.47 10.73 -0.42
N ARG A 85 -3.51 12.05 -0.29
CA ARG A 85 -4.00 12.94 -1.34
C ARG A 85 -2.99 12.97 -2.48
N MET A 86 -3.46 12.89 -3.71
CA MET A 86 -2.66 13.04 -4.92
C MET A 86 -2.86 14.45 -5.47
N LEU A 87 -1.76 15.16 -5.73
CA LEU A 87 -1.76 16.51 -6.33
C LEU A 87 -1.89 16.38 -7.85
N ILE A 88 -3.06 15.93 -8.31
CA ILE A 88 -3.32 15.51 -9.69
C ILE A 88 -3.05 16.64 -10.69
N GLU A 89 -3.40 17.89 -10.36
CA GLU A 89 -3.20 19.03 -11.25
C GLU A 89 -1.71 19.33 -11.49
N GLN A 90 -0.86 19.06 -10.51
CA GLN A 90 0.60 19.19 -10.65
C GLN A 90 1.15 18.01 -11.45
N TRP A 91 0.68 16.81 -11.14
CA TRP A 91 1.07 15.58 -11.83
C TRP A 91 0.74 15.62 -13.33
N ASP A 92 -0.46 16.05 -13.70
CA ASP A 92 -0.95 16.07 -15.08
C ASP A 92 -0.20 17.07 -15.98
N ARG A 93 0.50 18.04 -15.38
CA ARG A 93 1.38 18.99 -16.10
C ARG A 93 2.80 18.45 -16.29
N THR A 94 3.14 17.36 -15.62
CA THR A 94 4.44 16.72 -15.70
C THR A 94 4.53 15.88 -16.95
N VAL A 95 5.63 16.00 -17.71
CA VAL A 95 5.82 15.22 -18.94
C VAL A 95 5.93 13.73 -18.64
N LEU A 96 5.46 12.88 -19.55
CA LEU A 96 5.38 11.43 -19.33
C LEU A 96 6.73 10.82 -18.90
N GLY A 97 7.83 11.21 -19.54
CA GLY A 97 9.15 10.70 -19.19
C GLY A 97 9.54 11.01 -17.74
N GLU A 98 9.14 12.16 -17.21
CA GLU A 98 9.40 12.52 -15.82
C GLU A 98 8.48 11.74 -14.86
N GLN A 99 7.20 11.57 -15.22
CA GLN A 99 6.30 10.70 -14.45
C GLN A 99 6.85 9.27 -14.33
N GLU A 100 7.36 8.72 -15.43
CA GLU A 100 7.93 7.37 -15.46
C GLU A 100 9.24 7.28 -14.67
N ARG A 101 10.07 8.34 -14.64
CA ARG A 101 11.28 8.43 -13.80
C ARG A 101 10.94 8.48 -12.31
N VAL A 102 10.00 9.34 -11.90
CA VAL A 102 9.51 9.45 -10.52
C VAL A 102 9.03 8.10 -10.00
N ILE A 103 8.27 7.36 -10.82
CA ILE A 103 7.80 6.03 -10.44
C ILE A 103 8.90 4.97 -10.56
N GLY A 104 9.73 5.03 -11.59
CA GLY A 104 10.71 4.01 -11.99
C GLY A 104 10.14 2.86 -12.83
N ARG A 105 8.93 3.03 -13.38
CA ARG A 105 8.25 2.07 -14.27
C ARG A 105 7.59 2.80 -15.44
N SER A 106 7.38 2.11 -16.56
CA SER A 106 6.57 2.66 -17.64
C SER A 106 5.10 2.72 -17.27
N LYS A 107 4.45 3.85 -17.60
CA LYS A 107 3.02 4.06 -17.40
C LYS A 107 2.19 3.12 -18.28
N GLY A 108 2.63 2.87 -19.52
CA GLY A 108 1.91 2.05 -20.48
C GLY A 108 1.89 0.58 -20.07
N THR A 109 3.07 -0.05 -20.06
CA THR A 109 3.21 -1.50 -19.84
C THR A 109 3.24 -1.88 -18.37
N GLY A 110 3.72 -0.99 -17.49
CA GLY A 110 4.06 -1.29 -16.10
C GLY A 110 5.45 -1.90 -15.92
N ALA A 111 6.22 -2.06 -16.98
CA ALA A 111 7.58 -2.62 -16.91
C ALA A 111 8.51 -1.71 -16.09
N PRO A 112 9.49 -2.24 -15.36
CA PRO A 112 10.59 -1.43 -14.85
C PRO A 112 11.29 -0.72 -16.01
N LEU A 113 11.84 0.48 -15.77
CA LEU A 113 12.56 1.21 -16.83
C LEU A 113 13.78 0.44 -17.36
N SER A 114 14.29 -0.52 -16.59
CA SER A 114 15.34 -1.46 -16.97
C SER A 114 14.84 -2.66 -17.79
N GLY A 115 13.52 -2.84 -17.96
CA GLY A 115 12.88 -4.03 -18.55
C GLY A 115 11.89 -3.72 -19.66
N LYS A 116 11.11 -4.73 -20.06
CA LYS A 116 10.16 -4.67 -21.20
C LYS A 116 8.73 -5.06 -20.82
N ALA A 117 8.55 -6.01 -19.91
CA ALA A 117 7.25 -6.49 -19.44
C ALA A 117 7.01 -6.11 -17.98
N GLU A 118 5.73 -6.08 -17.58
CA GLU A 118 5.30 -5.66 -16.24
C GLU A 118 6.04 -6.42 -15.11
N PHE A 119 6.17 -7.73 -15.26
CA PHE A 119 6.72 -8.63 -14.26
C PHE A 119 8.22 -8.92 -14.48
N ASP A 120 8.90 -8.15 -15.34
CA ASP A 120 10.36 -8.20 -15.39
C ASP A 120 10.93 -7.72 -14.04
N GLU A 121 12.04 -8.33 -13.65
CA GLU A 121 12.77 -7.99 -12.43
C GLU A 121 13.27 -6.53 -12.44
N LEU A 122 13.30 -5.93 -11.25
CA LEU A 122 13.78 -4.57 -11.05
C LEU A 122 15.32 -4.58 -10.94
N ASP A 123 16.00 -4.26 -12.03
CA ASP A 123 17.48 -4.21 -12.08
C ASP A 123 18.01 -2.84 -11.63
N LEU A 124 18.32 -2.73 -10.33
CA LEU A 124 18.84 -1.51 -9.71
C LEU A 124 20.28 -1.16 -10.10
N ASP A 125 21.02 -2.12 -10.67
CA ASP A 125 22.41 -1.97 -11.10
C ASP A 125 22.53 -1.52 -12.56
N SER A 126 21.41 -1.55 -13.30
CA SER A 126 21.33 -1.11 -14.69
C SER A 126 21.75 0.35 -14.84
N LYS A 127 22.63 0.64 -15.82
CA LYS A 127 23.17 1.97 -16.08
C LYS A 127 23.06 2.38 -17.53
N LYS A 128 22.82 3.68 -17.76
CA LYS A 128 22.92 4.36 -19.05
C LYS A 128 24.06 5.37 -18.97
N GLY A 129 25.26 4.95 -19.37
CA GLY A 129 26.47 5.73 -19.12
C GLY A 129 26.89 5.62 -17.66
N HIS A 130 27.00 6.75 -16.95
CA HIS A 130 27.32 6.78 -15.52
C HIS A 130 26.08 6.77 -14.62
N ASP A 131 24.92 7.10 -15.18
CA ASP A 131 23.67 7.26 -14.44
C ASP A 131 22.89 5.94 -14.37
N PRO A 132 22.21 5.65 -13.26
CA PRO A 132 21.33 4.48 -13.18
C PRO A 132 20.13 4.65 -14.11
N VAL A 133 19.64 3.54 -14.67
CA VAL A 133 18.44 3.54 -15.52
C VAL A 133 17.17 3.80 -14.68
N ILE A 134 17.17 3.28 -13.45
CA ILE A 134 16.15 3.57 -12.45
C ILE A 134 16.77 4.55 -11.45
N ASP A 135 16.24 5.76 -11.43
CA ASP A 135 16.78 6.85 -10.62
C ASP A 135 16.86 6.47 -9.14
N VAL A 136 17.84 7.04 -8.44
CA VAL A 136 18.13 6.73 -7.03
C VAL A 136 16.98 7.10 -6.09
N ASP A 137 16.17 8.08 -6.50
CA ASP A 137 14.99 8.61 -5.81
C ASP A 137 13.66 8.09 -6.39
N ALA A 138 13.70 7.16 -7.35
CA ALA A 138 12.51 6.56 -7.93
C ALA A 138 11.73 5.75 -6.89
N HIS A 139 10.40 5.92 -6.87
CA HIS A 139 9.52 5.31 -5.88
C HIS A 139 9.71 3.79 -5.77
N VAL A 140 9.70 3.07 -6.91
CA VAL A 140 9.83 1.60 -6.87
C VAL A 140 11.18 1.13 -6.38
N ARG A 141 12.26 1.90 -6.56
CA ARG A 141 13.58 1.55 -6.05
C ARG A 141 13.59 1.65 -4.54
N LEU A 142 13.21 2.81 -4.01
CA LEU A 142 13.22 3.08 -2.57
C LEU A 142 12.27 2.19 -1.77
N ALA A 143 11.18 1.71 -2.39
CA ALA A 143 10.22 0.79 -1.79
C ALA A 143 10.52 -0.69 -2.05
N SER A 144 11.60 -1.01 -2.78
CA SER A 144 11.92 -2.39 -3.18
C SER A 144 12.53 -3.20 -2.03
N ALA A 145 12.30 -4.52 -2.04
CA ALA A 145 12.97 -5.42 -1.10
C ALA A 145 14.49 -5.42 -1.30
N GLN A 146 14.98 -5.22 -2.54
CA GLN A 146 16.41 -5.15 -2.84
C GLN A 146 17.08 -3.97 -2.12
N GLU A 147 16.43 -2.80 -2.10
CA GLU A 147 16.95 -1.60 -1.42
C GLU A 147 16.73 -1.66 0.10
N LEU A 148 15.64 -2.28 0.55
CA LEU A 148 15.23 -2.31 1.96
C LEU A 148 15.69 -3.56 2.72
N GLY A 149 16.67 -4.30 2.20
CA GLY A 149 17.23 -5.48 2.88
C GLY A 149 16.22 -6.62 3.11
N GLY A 150 15.33 -6.85 2.15
CA GLY A 150 14.34 -7.92 2.17
C GLY A 150 12.97 -7.51 2.74
N ILE A 151 12.81 -6.28 3.24
CA ILE A 151 11.53 -5.82 3.77
C ILE A 151 10.45 -5.84 2.68
N GLN A 152 9.34 -6.51 2.98
CA GLN A 152 8.14 -6.51 2.15
C GLN A 152 6.89 -6.21 3.00
N ILE A 153 5.84 -5.73 2.35
CA ILE A 153 4.51 -5.50 2.93
C ILE A 153 3.44 -5.94 1.93
N LEU A 154 2.27 -6.35 2.42
CA LEU A 154 1.12 -6.64 1.56
C LEU A 154 0.28 -5.37 1.40
N ARG A 155 0.36 -4.75 0.22
CA ARG A 155 -0.43 -3.56 -0.12
C ARG A 155 -1.82 -3.95 -0.61
N ARG A 156 -2.85 -3.24 -0.13
CA ARG A 156 -4.26 -3.51 -0.45
C ARG A 156 -5.13 -2.24 -0.48
N GLY A 157 -4.60 -1.18 -1.09
CA GLY A 157 -5.24 0.13 -1.16
C GLY A 157 -6.41 0.23 -2.14
N TYR A 158 -7.09 1.37 -2.07
CA TYR A 158 -8.19 1.76 -2.96
C TYR A 158 -8.04 3.23 -3.35
N ASN A 159 -8.43 3.60 -4.57
CA ASN A 159 -8.55 5.02 -4.92
C ASN A 159 -9.71 5.65 -4.13
N PHE A 160 -9.66 6.96 -3.89
CA PHE A 160 -10.79 7.72 -3.37
C PHE A 160 -10.97 9.05 -4.11
N THR A 161 -12.19 9.57 -4.06
CA THR A 161 -12.55 10.92 -4.50
C THR A 161 -13.66 11.42 -3.57
N ASP A 162 -13.42 12.55 -2.94
CA ASP A 162 -14.30 13.17 -1.95
C ASP A 162 -14.71 14.59 -2.42
N GLY A 163 -14.81 14.79 -3.74
CA GLY A 163 -15.21 16.05 -4.34
C GLY A 163 -14.04 17.00 -4.58
N SER A 164 -14.18 18.26 -4.16
CA SER A 164 -13.14 19.28 -4.32
C SER A 164 -12.77 19.93 -2.99
N ASP A 165 -11.55 20.42 -2.88
CA ASP A 165 -10.98 20.99 -1.65
C ASP A 165 -11.45 22.43 -1.34
N GLY A 166 -12.50 22.91 -2.01
CA GLY A 166 -13.02 24.27 -1.88
C GLY A 166 -12.24 25.34 -2.64
N PHE A 167 -11.06 25.01 -3.19
CA PHE A 167 -10.27 25.87 -4.08
C PHE A 167 -10.33 25.43 -5.55
N GLY A 168 -11.17 24.42 -5.84
CA GLY A 168 -11.38 23.88 -7.18
C GLY A 168 -10.42 22.75 -7.55
N HIS A 169 -9.54 22.31 -6.65
CA HIS A 169 -8.73 21.11 -6.87
C HIS A 169 -9.49 19.86 -6.44
N LEU A 170 -9.17 18.73 -7.07
CA LEU A 170 -9.77 17.46 -6.71
C LEU A 170 -9.26 16.98 -5.33
N ASP A 171 -10.18 16.61 -4.43
CA ASP A 171 -9.83 15.87 -3.21
C ASP A 171 -9.90 14.38 -3.53
N ALA A 172 -8.82 13.89 -4.14
CA ALA A 172 -8.70 12.51 -4.56
C ALA A 172 -7.29 11.98 -4.30
N GLY A 173 -7.18 10.67 -4.30
CA GLY A 173 -5.90 10.00 -4.15
C GLY A 173 -6.04 8.54 -3.79
N LEU A 174 -5.16 8.08 -2.92
CA LEU A 174 -5.04 6.69 -2.51
C LEU A 174 -5.36 6.54 -1.01
N PHE A 175 -6.37 5.73 -0.71
CA PHE A 175 -6.54 5.18 0.63
C PHE A 175 -5.67 3.93 0.72
N PHE A 176 -4.42 4.18 1.10
CA PHE A 176 -3.40 3.17 1.19
C PHE A 176 -3.64 2.30 2.42
N ILE A 177 -3.60 0.99 2.20
CA ILE A 177 -3.69 -0.03 3.25
C ILE A 177 -2.50 -0.97 3.05
N ALA A 178 -1.74 -1.20 4.11
CA ALA A 178 -0.71 -2.22 4.14
C ALA A 178 -0.93 -3.17 5.32
N TYR A 179 -0.71 -4.45 5.08
CA TYR A 179 -0.59 -5.48 6.10
C TYR A 179 0.86 -5.89 6.25
N CYS A 180 1.29 -6.06 7.49
CA CYS A 180 2.62 -6.52 7.83
C CYS A 180 2.61 -7.25 9.19
N ARG A 181 3.60 -8.11 9.40
CA ARG A 181 3.82 -8.85 10.64
C ARG A 181 4.32 -7.95 11.76
N ASN A 182 5.17 -6.98 11.44
CA ASN A 182 5.69 -5.98 12.38
C ASN A 182 5.85 -4.61 11.70
N PRO A 183 4.96 -3.63 11.98
CA PRO A 183 5.07 -2.29 11.39
C PRO A 183 6.37 -1.56 11.71
N GLN A 184 6.96 -1.79 12.89
CA GLN A 184 8.20 -1.10 13.30
C GLN A 184 9.40 -1.57 12.49
N GLU A 185 9.41 -2.83 12.09
CA GLU A 185 10.51 -3.44 11.32
C GLU A 185 10.26 -3.40 9.81
N GLN A 186 9.01 -3.21 9.37
CA GLN A 186 8.65 -3.26 7.96
C GLN A 186 8.13 -1.93 7.42
N PHE A 187 6.96 -1.47 7.89
CA PHE A 187 6.31 -0.29 7.32
C PHE A 187 7.05 1.02 7.67
N VAL A 188 7.44 1.19 8.93
CA VAL A 188 8.10 2.41 9.42
C VAL A 188 9.43 2.67 8.69
N PRO A 189 10.40 1.73 8.61
CA PRO A 189 11.65 1.98 7.90
C PRO A 189 11.44 2.26 6.41
N MET A 190 10.52 1.54 5.75
CA MET A 190 10.14 1.81 4.36
C MET A 190 9.61 3.23 4.18
N GLN A 191 8.64 3.65 5.00
CA GLN A 191 8.05 4.98 4.93
C GLN A 191 9.07 6.08 5.29
N LEU A 192 10.01 5.82 6.21
CA LEU A 192 11.08 6.75 6.55
C LEU A 192 12.03 6.95 5.36
N ASN A 193 12.40 5.88 4.65
CA ASN A 193 13.20 5.97 3.43
C ASN A 193 12.48 6.82 2.38
N LEU A 194 11.21 6.51 2.13
CA LEU A 194 10.38 7.25 1.17
C LEU A 194 10.24 8.73 1.57
N SER A 195 9.96 9.02 2.85
CA SER A 195 9.76 10.40 3.31
C SER A 195 10.97 11.32 3.12
N ARG A 196 12.18 10.76 3.06
CA ARG A 196 13.43 11.52 2.93
C ARG A 196 13.88 11.66 1.49
N ASN A 197 13.63 10.64 0.68
CA ASN A 197 14.33 10.44 -0.58
C ASN A 197 13.42 10.33 -1.81
N ASP A 198 12.11 10.09 -1.64
CA ASP A 198 11.22 9.78 -2.76
C ASP A 198 10.82 11.02 -3.56
N ALA A 199 11.11 10.99 -4.87
CA ALA A 199 10.70 12.02 -5.81
C ALA A 199 9.17 12.17 -5.88
N MET A 200 8.41 11.10 -5.59
CA MET A 200 6.96 11.14 -5.60
C MET A 200 6.37 12.05 -4.51
N ASN A 201 7.14 12.39 -3.46
CA ASN A 201 6.69 13.28 -2.39
C ASN A 201 6.28 14.68 -2.89
N GLU A 202 6.77 15.12 -4.05
CA GLU A 202 6.33 16.37 -4.68
C GLU A 202 4.85 16.32 -5.10
N TYR A 203 4.32 15.12 -5.37
CA TYR A 203 2.99 14.93 -5.95
C TYR A 203 1.97 14.33 -4.97
N ILE A 204 2.37 14.01 -3.74
CA ILE A 204 1.47 13.40 -2.74
C ILE A 204 1.51 14.11 -1.39
N GLN A 205 0.41 14.00 -0.66
CA GLN A 205 0.33 14.48 0.71
C GLN A 205 -0.39 13.47 1.60
N HIS A 206 0.27 13.05 2.68
CA HIS A 206 -0.37 12.23 3.70
C HIS A 206 -1.24 13.10 4.61
N VAL A 207 -2.56 12.89 4.58
CA VAL A 207 -3.55 13.72 5.29
C VAL A 207 -4.37 12.93 6.32
N GLY A 208 -4.12 11.64 6.47
CA GLY A 208 -4.73 10.79 7.49
C GLY A 208 -3.91 9.54 7.75
N SER A 209 -3.94 9.04 8.99
CA SER A 209 -3.19 7.86 9.42
C SER A 209 -3.90 7.10 10.52
N ALA A 210 -3.81 5.77 10.48
CA ALA A 210 -4.21 4.89 11.58
C ALA A 210 -3.41 3.58 11.53
N VAL A 211 -3.25 2.94 12.69
CA VAL A 211 -2.66 1.61 12.82
C VAL A 211 -3.63 0.74 13.63
N PHE A 212 -3.83 -0.49 13.19
CA PHE A 212 -4.73 -1.45 13.84
C PHE A 212 -4.05 -2.80 13.99
N ALA A 213 -4.30 -3.48 15.11
CA ALA A 213 -4.02 -4.90 15.25
C ALA A 213 -5.24 -5.68 14.74
N CYS A 214 -5.05 -6.52 13.72
CA CYS A 214 -6.07 -7.40 13.17
C CYS A 214 -5.86 -8.81 13.74
N PRO A 215 -6.71 -9.27 14.67
CA PRO A 215 -6.57 -10.60 15.28
C PRO A 215 -6.77 -11.72 14.24
N PRO A 216 -6.40 -12.97 14.58
CA PRO A 216 -6.58 -14.12 13.70
C PRO A 216 -8.04 -14.34 13.27
N GLY A 217 -8.20 -15.14 12.21
CA GLY A 217 -9.50 -15.61 11.75
C GLY A 217 -10.28 -16.38 12.82
N LEU A 218 -11.60 -16.45 12.66
CA LEU A 218 -12.49 -17.14 13.59
C LEU A 218 -12.53 -18.64 13.29
N ALA A 219 -12.39 -19.45 14.34
CA ALA A 219 -12.86 -20.84 14.32
C ALA A 219 -14.37 -20.90 14.57
N GLU A 220 -14.98 -22.07 14.30
CA GLU A 220 -16.40 -22.29 14.56
C GLU A 220 -16.73 -22.04 16.05
N GLY A 221 -17.78 -21.25 16.29
CA GLY A 221 -18.22 -20.88 17.65
C GLY A 221 -17.46 -19.74 18.32
N GLN A 222 -16.43 -19.16 17.68
CA GLN A 222 -15.68 -18.03 18.24
C GLN A 222 -16.24 -16.66 17.83
N TYR A 223 -15.86 -15.61 18.57
CA TYR A 223 -16.16 -14.20 18.24
C TYR A 223 -14.90 -13.36 18.04
N TRP A 224 -15.03 -12.22 17.35
CA TRP A 224 -13.89 -11.34 17.03
C TRP A 224 -13.20 -10.83 18.30
N GLY A 225 -11.89 -11.03 18.36
CA GLY A 225 -11.07 -10.60 19.50
C GLY A 225 -11.18 -11.48 20.74
N GLN A 226 -11.83 -12.65 20.66
CA GLN A 226 -12.02 -13.54 21.82
C GLN A 226 -10.71 -13.78 22.60
N GLY A 227 -9.61 -14.10 21.92
CA GLY A 227 -8.31 -14.33 22.59
C GLY A 227 -7.71 -13.12 23.32
N LEU A 228 -8.22 -11.90 23.09
CA LEU A 228 -7.80 -10.68 23.80
C LEU A 228 -8.71 -10.38 25.01
N PHE A 229 -10.00 -10.69 24.92
CA PHE A 229 -11.00 -10.30 25.91
C PHE A 229 -11.35 -11.40 26.93
N THR A 230 -10.79 -12.60 26.78
CA THR A 230 -10.93 -13.73 27.71
C THR A 230 -9.59 -14.18 28.25
#